data_AF-A0A3M0YIW4-F1
#
_entry.id   AF-A0A3M0YIW4-F1
#
_cell.length_a   1.000
_cell.length_b   1.000
_cell.length_c   1.000
_cell.angle_alpha   90.00
_cell.angle_beta   90.00
_cell.angle_gamma   90.00
#
_symmetry.space_group_name_H-M   'P 1'
#
loop_
_entity.id
_entity.type
_entity.pdbx_description
1 polymer ?
#
loop_
_entity_poly.entity_id
_entity_poly.type
_entity_poly.pdbx_seq_one_letter_code
_entity_poly.pdbx_strand_id
1 'polypeptide(L)'
;TFNRWVRHEARARGKLVNVADKPDLCDFYMGAIVTRGPLKVAISTQGKAPMLARRFREMLEQALPDRTEGLLHQMERLRHHLQGSFAEKVARLEALTATLVPSSPSKTNLS
;
A
#
# COMPACT_ATOMS: atom_id res chain seq x y z
N THR A 1 8.81 -29.14 -17.50
CA THR A 1 9.54 -28.85 -16.24
C THR A 1 8.54 -28.76 -15.10
N PHE A 2 8.98 -29.05 -13.88
CA PHE A 2 8.15 -28.97 -12.67
C PHE A 2 7.36 -27.65 -12.57
N ASN A 3 8.00 -26.49 -12.74
CA ASN A 3 7.33 -25.18 -12.65
C ASN A 3 6.19 -24.99 -13.66
N ARG A 4 6.33 -25.54 -14.88
CA ARG A 4 5.26 -25.48 -15.89
C ARG A 4 4.07 -26.35 -15.51
N TRP A 5 4.34 -27.51 -14.92
CA TRP A 5 3.29 -28.40 -14.40
C TRP A 5 2.55 -27.76 -13.21
N VAL A 6 3.28 -27.21 -12.22
CA VAL A 6 2.65 -26.48 -11.10
C VAL A 6 1.77 -25.34 -11.59
N ARG A 7 2.24 -24.54 -12.57
CA ARG A 7 1.45 -23.45 -13.17
C ARG A 7 0.18 -23.94 -13.83
N HIS A 8 0.26 -25.04 -14.59
CA HIS A 8 -0.91 -25.66 -15.21
C HIS A 8 -1.95 -26.06 -14.16
N GLU A 9 -1.51 -26.82 -13.15
CA GLU A 9 -2.38 -27.32 -12.07
C GLU A 9 -3.05 -26.20 -11.28
N ALA A 10 -2.31 -25.14 -10.96
CA ALA A 10 -2.84 -23.99 -10.25
C ALA A 10 -3.88 -23.22 -11.09
N ARG A 11 -3.60 -22.99 -12.37
CA ARG A 11 -4.55 -22.34 -13.29
C ARG A 11 -5.83 -23.13 -13.46
N ALA A 12 -5.74 -24.46 -13.58
CA ALA A 12 -6.91 -25.34 -13.64
C ALA A 12 -7.82 -25.23 -12.40
N ARG A 13 -7.29 -24.74 -11.27
CA ARG A 13 -8.02 -24.52 -10.01
C ARG A 13 -8.32 -23.05 -9.72
N GLY A 14 -8.14 -22.16 -10.70
CA GLY A 14 -8.35 -20.71 -10.53
C GLY A 14 -7.42 -20.06 -9.52
N LYS A 15 -6.21 -20.61 -9.31
CA LYS A 15 -5.19 -20.04 -8.41
C LYS A 15 -4.13 -19.29 -9.22
N LEU A 16 -3.76 -18.12 -8.74
CA LEU A 16 -2.65 -17.34 -9.30
C LEU A 16 -1.31 -17.94 -8.87
N VAL A 17 -0.33 -17.97 -9.77
CA VAL A 17 1.03 -18.45 -9.49
C VAL A 17 2.04 -17.34 -9.67
N ASN A 18 3.00 -17.25 -8.75
CA ASN A 18 4.26 -16.56 -8.97
C ASN A 18 5.38 -17.60 -8.89
N VAL A 19 6.19 -17.70 -9.94
CA VAL A 19 7.37 -18.56 -9.98
C VAL A 19 8.60 -17.68 -9.83
N ALA A 20 9.31 -17.82 -8.70
CA ALA A 20 10.55 -17.11 -8.45
C ALA A 20 11.53 -17.27 -9.63
N ASP A 21 12.19 -16.16 -9.99
CA ASP A 21 13.20 -16.06 -11.05
C ASP A 21 12.71 -16.43 -12.47
N LYS A 22 11.40 -16.63 -12.69
CA LYS A 22 10.83 -16.96 -14.01
C LYS A 22 9.60 -16.10 -14.31
N PRO A 23 9.79 -14.81 -14.68
CA PRO A 23 8.70 -13.87 -14.94
C PRO A 23 7.65 -14.40 -15.93
N ASP A 24 8.08 -15.13 -16.97
CA ASP A 24 7.18 -15.69 -18.00
C ASP A 24 6.22 -16.76 -17.48
N LEU A 25 6.48 -17.31 -16.28
CA LEU A 25 5.65 -18.30 -15.63
C LEU A 25 4.77 -17.71 -14.52
N CYS A 26 4.82 -16.41 -14.29
CA CYS A 26 4.04 -15.73 -13.26
C CYS A 26 2.71 -15.16 -13.82
N ASP A 27 1.66 -15.24 -13.02
CA ASP A 27 0.39 -14.52 -13.24
C ASP A 27 0.39 -13.13 -12.58
N PHE A 28 1.31 -12.89 -11.63
CA PHE A 28 1.47 -11.61 -10.94
C PHE A 28 2.91 -11.39 -10.50
N TYR A 29 3.29 -10.14 -10.29
CA TYR A 29 4.59 -9.78 -9.72
C TYR A 29 4.49 -9.73 -8.20
N MET A 30 5.47 -10.30 -7.50
CA MET A 30 5.61 -10.07 -6.07
C MET A 30 6.10 -8.62 -5.89
N GLY A 31 5.14 -7.72 -5.67
CA GLY A 31 5.37 -6.29 -5.56
C GLY A 31 6.12 -5.92 -4.28
N ALA A 32 6.55 -4.67 -4.20
CA ALA A 32 7.19 -4.15 -3.00
C ALA A 32 6.08 -3.60 -2.07
N ILE A 33 5.85 -4.27 -0.94
CA ILE A 33 4.84 -3.88 0.03
C ILE A 33 5.52 -3.28 1.25
N VAL A 34 5.14 -2.05 1.61
CA VAL A 34 5.51 -1.42 2.88
C VAL A 34 4.47 -1.82 3.93
N THR A 35 4.94 -2.21 5.11
CA THR A 35 4.08 -2.55 6.26
C THR A 35 4.47 -1.70 7.48
N ARG A 36 3.47 -1.06 8.11
CA ARG A 36 3.57 -0.42 9.44
C ARG A 36 2.29 -0.72 10.22
N GLY A 37 2.33 -1.74 11.07
CA GLY A 37 1.13 -2.27 11.73
C GLY A 37 0.04 -2.64 10.71
N PRO A 38 -1.19 -2.09 10.85
CA PRO A 38 -2.30 -2.34 9.93
C PRO A 38 -2.18 -1.56 8.59
N LEU A 39 -1.28 -0.58 8.46
CA LEU A 39 -1.06 0.13 7.19
C LEU A 39 -0.25 -0.73 6.22
N LYS A 40 -0.77 -0.85 4.99
CA LYS A 40 -0.10 -1.49 3.85
C LYS A 40 -0.03 -0.52 2.67
N VAL A 41 1.14 -0.38 2.06
CA VAL A 41 1.32 0.33 0.79
C VAL A 41 1.90 -0.63 -0.23
N ALA A 42 1.17 -0.93 -1.29
CA ALA A 42 1.62 -1.78 -2.37
C ALA A 42 2.18 -0.96 -3.54
N ILE A 43 3.35 -1.32 -4.03
CA ILE A 43 4.05 -0.61 -5.10
C ILE A 43 4.19 -1.54 -6.30
N SER A 44 3.72 -1.08 -7.47
CA SER A 44 3.78 -1.83 -8.72
C SER A 44 4.35 -0.98 -9.83
N THR A 45 5.26 -1.58 -10.60
CA THR A 45 5.79 -1.01 -11.86
C THR A 45 5.30 -1.80 -13.08
N GLN A 46 4.24 -2.61 -12.93
CA GLN A 46 3.77 -3.56 -13.95
C GLN A 46 4.90 -4.45 -14.50
N GLY A 47 5.84 -4.83 -13.62
CA GLY A 47 7.01 -5.64 -13.99
C GLY A 47 8.11 -4.91 -14.76
N LYS A 48 7.91 -3.64 -15.16
CA LYS A 48 8.87 -2.90 -15.99
C LYS A 48 10.16 -2.54 -15.23
N ALA A 49 10.07 -2.33 -13.91
CA ALA A 49 11.20 -1.92 -13.10
C ALA A 49 11.11 -2.49 -11.66
N PRO A 50 11.46 -3.76 -11.43
CA PRO A 50 11.43 -4.38 -10.10
C PRO A 50 12.36 -3.68 -9.09
N MET A 51 13.55 -3.27 -9.56
CA MET A 51 14.51 -2.53 -8.73
C MET A 51 13.95 -1.18 -8.28
N LEU A 52 13.23 -0.47 -9.15
CA LEU A 52 12.60 0.80 -8.80
C LEU A 52 11.52 0.60 -7.73
N ALA A 53 10.65 -0.41 -7.90
CA ALA A 53 9.64 -0.75 -6.89
C ALA A 53 10.27 -1.03 -5.52
N ARG A 54 11.40 -1.76 -5.49
CA ARG A 54 12.16 -2.02 -4.28
C ARG A 54 12.69 -0.73 -3.63
N ARG A 55 13.29 0.18 -4.41
CA ARG A 55 13.80 1.47 -3.89
C ARG A 55 12.70 2.35 -3.31
N PHE A 56 11.53 2.41 -3.97
CA PHE A 56 10.38 3.13 -3.43
C PHE A 56 9.90 2.53 -2.10
N ARG A 57 9.88 1.19 -1.96
CA ARG A 57 9.55 0.55 -0.69
C ARG A 57 10.52 0.95 0.41
N GLU A 58 11.83 0.88 0.15
CA GLU A 58 12.87 1.26 1.12
C GLU A 58 12.72 2.73 1.55
N MET A 59 12.47 3.63 0.60
CA MET A 59 12.22 5.05 0.86
C MET A 59 10.96 5.27 1.71
N LEU A 60 9.84 4.62 1.37
CA LEU A 60 8.58 4.77 2.09
C LEU A 60 8.63 4.14 3.48
N GLU A 61 9.35 3.03 3.66
CA GLU A 61 9.63 2.46 4.98
C GLU A 61 10.33 3.48 5.88
N GLN A 62 11.31 4.22 5.36
CA GLN A 62 12.02 5.26 6.12
C GLN A 62 11.16 6.51 6.35
N ALA A 63 10.31 6.87 5.39
CA ALA A 63 9.48 8.06 5.48
C ALA A 63 8.27 7.91 6.41
N LEU A 64 7.77 6.68 6.62
CA LEU A 64 6.61 6.45 7.49
C LEU A 64 6.99 6.60 8.96
N PRO A 65 6.35 7.50 9.73
CA PRO A 65 6.64 7.70 11.15
C PRO A 65 6.36 6.44 11.98
N ASP A 66 7.15 6.20 13.03
CA ASP A 66 6.94 5.05 13.94
C ASP A 66 5.56 5.06 14.61
N ARG A 67 4.97 6.24 14.80
CA ARG A 67 3.65 6.43 15.43
C ARG A 67 2.46 6.10 14.52
N THR A 68 2.69 5.71 13.26
CA THR A 68 1.64 5.44 12.26
C THR A 68 0.62 4.40 12.75
N GLU A 69 1.08 3.32 13.36
CA GLU A 69 0.21 2.25 13.88
C GLU A 69 -0.67 2.75 15.03
N GLY A 70 -0.07 3.45 16.01
CA GLY A 70 -0.81 4.02 17.14
C GLY A 70 -1.88 5.00 16.68
N LEU A 71 -1.58 5.82 15.67
CA LEU A 71 -2.53 6.75 15.08
C LEU A 71 -3.70 6.04 14.40
N LEU A 72 -3.45 4.94 13.69
CA LEU A 72 -4.51 4.13 13.07
C LEU A 72 -5.45 3.53 14.12
N HIS A 73 -4.91 3.02 15.23
CA HIS A 73 -5.73 2.55 16.34
C HIS A 73 -6.53 3.67 17.00
N GLN A 74 -5.97 4.87 17.13
CA GLN A 74 -6.71 6.04 17.62
C GLN A 74 -7.86 6.39 16.67
N MET A 75 -7.61 6.41 15.36
CA MET A 75 -8.64 6.68 14.34
C MET A 75 -9.75 5.63 14.36
N GLU A 76 -9.40 4.35 14.49
CA GLU A 76 -10.35 3.25 14.63
C GLU A 76 -11.25 3.44 15.86
N ARG A 77 -10.65 3.69 17.04
CA ARG A 77 -11.41 3.98 18.27
C ARG A 77 -12.34 5.17 18.10
N LEU A 78 -11.86 6.26 17.51
CA LEU A 78 -12.67 7.45 17.25
C LEU A 78 -13.85 7.10 16.33
N ARG A 79 -13.61 6.35 15.26
CA ARG A 79 -14.67 5.88 14.34
C ARG A 79 -15.77 5.09 15.07
N HIS A 80 -15.40 4.24 16.02
CA HIS A 80 -16.38 3.46 16.81
C HIS A 80 -17.20 4.33 17.77
N HIS A 81 -16.64 5.43 18.27
CA HIS A 81 -17.34 6.36 19.17
C HIS A 81 -18.02 7.53 18.45
N LEU A 82 -17.78 7.72 17.15
CA LEU A 82 -18.47 8.70 16.34
C LEU A 82 -19.95 8.30 16.19
N GLN A 83 -20.83 9.06 16.83
CA GLN A 83 -22.28 9.03 16.63
C GLN A 83 -22.67 10.05 15.55
N GLY A 84 -23.82 9.85 14.89
CA GLY A 84 -24.29 10.69 13.79
C GLY A 84 -24.24 10.02 12.41
N SER A 85 -24.60 10.78 11.39
CA SER A 85 -24.65 10.35 9.98
C SER A 85 -23.26 10.06 9.41
N PHE A 86 -23.17 9.22 8.38
CA PHE A 86 -21.89 8.89 7.73
C PHE A 86 -21.11 10.14 7.27
N ALA A 87 -21.81 11.16 6.77
CA ALA A 87 -21.22 12.42 6.32
C ALA A 87 -20.52 13.18 7.46
N GLU A 88 -21.13 13.26 8.65
CA GLU A 88 -20.51 13.91 9.82
C GLU A 88 -19.26 13.16 10.29
N LYS A 89 -19.24 11.84 10.17
CA LYS A 89 -18.08 11.02 10.53
C LYS A 89 -16.91 11.23 9.56
N VAL A 90 -17.19 11.32 8.25
CA VAL A 90 -16.17 11.58 7.22
C VAL A 90 -15.56 12.96 7.43
N ALA A 91 -16.37 14.01 7.60
CA ALA A 91 -15.88 15.37 7.84
C ALA A 91 -14.98 15.46 9.08
N ARG A 92 -15.34 14.74 10.16
CA ARG A 92 -14.55 14.72 11.40
C ARG A 92 -13.25 13.93 11.27
N LEU A 93 -13.23 12.85 10.49
CA LEU A 93 -12.00 12.10 10.19
C LEU A 93 -11.06 12.92 9.30
N GLU A 94 -11.58 13.58 8.25
CA GLU A 94 -10.79 14.47 7.39
C GLU A 94 -10.08 15.55 8.19
N ALA A 95 -10.81 16.25 9.06
CA ALA A 95 -10.24 17.30 9.91
C ALA A 95 -9.10 16.79 10.83
N LEU A 96 -9.21 15.56 11.34
CA LEU A 96 -8.18 14.96 12.20
C LEU A 96 -6.96 14.47 11.42
N THR A 97 -7.14 14.03 10.18
CA THR A 97 -6.05 13.54 9.33
C THR A 97 -5.32 14.66 8.58
N ALA A 98 -5.90 15.87 8.50
CA ALA A 98 -5.30 17.02 7.80
C ALA A 98 -3.91 17.40 8.32
N THR A 99 -3.60 17.12 9.59
CA THR A 99 -2.28 17.37 10.20
C THR A 99 -1.21 16.37 9.78
N LEU A 100 -1.58 15.25 9.16
CA LEU A 100 -0.66 14.22 8.68
C LEU A 100 -0.16 14.51 7.27
N VAL A 101 -0.84 15.38 6.55
CA VAL A 101 -0.39 15.86 5.25
C VAL A 101 0.44 17.12 5.51
N PRO A 102 1.76 17.12 5.25
CA PRO A 102 2.50 18.37 5.28
C PRO A 102 1.83 19.34 4.31
N SER A 103 1.55 20.57 4.77
CA SER A 103 1.01 21.61 3.89
C SER A 103 1.92 21.72 2.68
N SER A 104 1.35 21.51 1.48
CA SER A 104 2.11 21.70 0.25
C SER A 104 2.75 23.10 0.30
N PRO A 105 4.06 23.24 0.00
CA PRO A 105 4.63 24.57 -0.11
C PRO A 105 3.83 25.31 -1.18
N SER A 106 3.31 26.48 -0.80
CA SER A 106 2.71 27.47 -1.67
C SER A 106 3.48 27.51 -2.99
N LYS A 107 2.76 27.46 -4.12
CA LYS A 107 3.34 27.74 -5.45
C LYS A 107 3.93 29.15 -5.41
N THR A 108 5.21 29.27 -5.10
CA THR A 108 5.94 30.51 -5.36
C THR A 108 6.10 30.59 -6.87
N ASN A 109 5.36 31.52 -7.47
CA ASN A 109 5.53 31.94 -8.85
C ASN A 109 7.02 32.19 -9.13
N LEU A 110 7.54 31.54 -10.16
CA LEU A 110 8.74 32.02 -10.83
C LEU A 110 8.31 32.45 -12.23
N SER A 111 8.18 33.77 -12.37
CA SER A 111 8.20 34.53 -13.61
C SER A 111 9.54 34.39 -14.31
#